data_AF-A0A3B8HWY9-F1
#
_entry.id   AF-A0A3B8HWY9-F1
#
_cell.length_a   1.000
_cell.length_b   1.000
_cell.length_c   1.000
_cell.angle_alpha   90.00
_cell.angle_beta   90.00
_cell.angle_gamma   90.00
#
_symmetry.space_group_name_H-M   'P 1'
#
loop_
_entity.id
_entity.type
_entity.pdbx_description
1 polymer ?
#
loop_
_entity_poly.entity_id
_entity_poly.type
_entity_poly.pdbx_seq_one_letter_code
_entity_poly.pdbx_strand_id
1 'polypeptide(L)' 'MPKNLKRFLSIAAGGLLGATLYGIGQHLITGYTDIEYLVRFTVFWLIGGSIGFLIAIKMLDL' A
#
# COMPACT_ATOMS: atom_id res chain seq x y z
N MET A 1 -4.03 7.37 19.97
CA MET A 1 -4.19 7.35 18.49
C MET A 1 -5.55 6.75 18.17
N PRO A 2 -6.38 7.37 17.32
CA PRO A 2 -7.71 6.84 17.00
C PRO A 2 -7.62 5.42 16.42
N LYS A 3 -8.52 4.52 16.83
CA LYS A 3 -8.53 3.08 16.47
C LYS A 3 -8.48 2.86 14.95
N ASN A 4 -9.17 3.71 14.21
CA ASN A 4 -9.23 3.69 12.76
C ASN A 4 -7.92 4.14 12.11
N LEU A 5 -7.23 5.11 12.69
CA LEU A 5 -5.90 5.51 12.21
C LEU A 5 -4.87 4.39 12.44
N LYS A 6 -4.93 3.68 13.57
CA LYS A 6 -4.04 2.52 13.81
C LYS A 6 -4.30 1.39 12.82
N ARG A 7 -5.58 1.09 12.50
CA ARG A 7 -5.96 0.11 11.48
C ARG A 7 -5.48 0.51 10.09
N PHE A 8 -5.68 1.77 9.70
CA PHE A 8 -5.19 2.30 8.43
C PHE A 8 -3.67 2.12 8.30
N LEU A 9 -2.91 2.54 9.32
CA LEU A 9 -1.46 2.42 9.30
C LEU A 9 -0.98 0.97 9.20
N SER A 10 -1.69 0.03 9.83
CA SER A 10 -1.37 -1.39 9.71
C SER A 10 -1.59 -1.92 8.29
N ILE A 11 -2.67 -1.49 7.62
CA ILE A 11 -2.93 -1.85 6.21
C ILE A 11 -1.89 -1.21 5.31
N ALA A 12 -1.62 0.09 5.50
CA ALA A 12 -0.63 0.84 4.74
C ALA A 12 0.77 0.23 4.84
N ALA A 13 1.17 -0.20 6.03
CA ALA A 13 2.42 -0.92 6.25
C ALA A 13 2.47 -2.24 5.47
N GLY A 14 1.37 -2.99 5.43
CA GLY A 14 1.26 -4.21 4.62
C GLY A 14 1.44 -3.96 3.12
N GLY A 15 0.81 -2.92 2.58
CA GLY A 15 0.98 -2.55 1.17
C GLY A 15 2.38 -2.06 0.83
N LEU A 16 3.00 -1.27 1.72
CA LEU A 16 4.39 -0.83 1.58
C LEU A 16 5.36 -2.02 1.57
N LEU A 17 5.15 -3.01 2.45
CA LEU A 17 5.93 -4.25 2.43
C LEU A 17 5.74 -5.01 1.12
N GLY A 18 4.51 -5.11 0.62
CA GLY A 18 4.21 -5.74 -0.66
C GLY A 18 4.91 -5.06 -1.84
N ALA A 19 4.86 -3.73 -1.92
CA ALA A 19 5.56 -2.96 -2.95
C ALA A 19 7.09 -3.14 -2.84
N THR A 20 7.63 -3.14 -1.62
CA THR A 20 9.07 -3.36 -1.40
C THR A 20 9.50 -4.75 -1.85
N LEU A 21 8.75 -5.80 -1.48
CA LEU A 21 9.02 -7.17 -1.91
C LEU A 21 8.91 -7.34 -3.42
N TYR A 22 7.93 -6.69 -4.06
CA TYR A 22 7.79 -6.69 -5.51
C TYR A 22 9.02 -6.06 -6.18
N GLY A 23 9.47 -4.89 -5.71
CA GLY A 23 10.66 -4.22 -6.24
C GLY A 23 11.94 -5.05 -6.07
N ILE A 24 12.12 -5.67 -4.90
CA ILE A 24 13.24 -6.59 -4.65
C ILE A 24 13.17 -7.80 -5.59
N GLY A 25 11.99 -8.42 -5.72
CA GLY A 25 11.79 -9.57 -6.59
C GLY A 25 12.09 -9.26 -8.05
N GLN A 26 11.61 -8.11 -8.55
CA GLN A 26 11.93 -7.64 -9.89
C GLN A 26 13.44 -7.47 -10.06
N HIS A 27 14.10 -6.79 -9.12
CA HIS A 27 15.55 -6.57 -9.17
C HIS A 27 16.34 -7.89 -9.20
N LEU A 28 15.94 -8.88 -8.41
CA LEU A 28 16.59 -10.19 -8.38
C LEU A 28 16.43 -10.96 -9.69
N ILE A 29 15.27 -10.88 -10.34
CA ILE A 29 15.00 -11.62 -11.58
C ILE A 29 15.62 -10.92 -12.80
N THR A 30 15.52 -9.60 -12.87
CA THR A 30 15.89 -8.84 -14.09
C THR A 30 17.18 -8.04 -13.94
N GLY A 31 17.78 -7.97 -12.75
CA GLY A 31 18.96 -7.12 -12.47
C GLY A 31 18.67 -5.61 -12.55
N TYR A 32 17.40 -5.23 -12.69
CA TYR A 32 16.94 -3.87 -12.96
C TYR A 32 15.69 -3.59 -12.13
N THR A 33 15.60 -2.39 -11.57
CA THR A 33 14.43 -1.93 -10.82
C THR A 33 13.78 -0.79 -11.56
N ASP A 34 12.53 -0.96 -11.97
CA ASP A 34 11.74 0.14 -12.53
C ASP A 34 11.18 0.98 -11.37
N ILE A 35 11.97 1.96 -10.95
CA ILE A 35 11.63 2.83 -9.83
C ILE A 35 10.38 3.67 -10.15
N GLU A 36 10.20 4.10 -11.40
CA GLU A 36 9.04 4.90 -11.78
C GLU A 36 7.75 4.09 -11.61
N TYR A 37 7.73 2.86 -12.12
CA TYR A 37 6.60 1.96 -11.94
C TYR A 37 6.34 1.68 -10.46
N LEU A 38 7.39 1.38 -9.69
CA LEU A 38 7.26 1.05 -8.26
C LEU A 38 6.67 2.20 -7.45
N VAL A 39 7.12 3.43 -7.71
CA VAL A 39 6.62 4.65 -7.06
C VAL A 39 5.18 4.92 -7.48
N ARG A 40 4.86 4.89 -8.78
CA ARG A 40 3.48 5.09 -9.27
C ARG A 40 2.53 4.07 -8.64
N PHE A 41 2.89 2.79 -8.68
CA PHE A 41 2.09 1.72 -8.09
C PHE A 41 1.84 1.97 -6.60
N THR A 42 2.88 2.31 -5.84
CA THR A 42 2.76 2.59 -4.40
C THR A 42 1.84 3.77 -4.12
N VAL A 43 1.94 4.85 -4.90
CA VAL A 43 1.08 6.03 -4.77
C VAL A 43 -0.37 5.71 -5.11
N PHE A 44 -0.62 5.02 -6.23
CA PHE A 44 -1.98 4.60 -6.60
C PHE A 44 -2.59 3.68 -5.55
N TRP A 45 -1.80 2.75 -5.02
CA TRP A 45 -2.23 1.83 -3.97
C TRP A 45 -2.57 2.58 -2.68
N LEU A 46 -1.78 3.57 -2.26
CA LEU A 46 -2.07 4.39 -1.08
C LEU A 46 -3.34 5.21 -1.25
N ILE A 47 -3.54 5.85 -2.41
CA ILE A 47 -4.74 6.66 -2.68
C ILE A 47 -5.98 5.76 -2.72
N GLY A 48 -5.94 4.69 -3.53
CA GLY A 48 -7.03 3.73 -3.66
C GLY A 48 -7.35 3.03 -2.34
N GLY A 49 -6.31 2.62 -1.60
CA GLY A 49 -6.43 2.01 -0.28
C GLY A 49 -7.03 2.96 0.76
N SER A 50 -6.69 4.25 0.70
CA SER A 50 -7.29 5.28 1.57
C SER A 50 -8.78 5.46 1.29
N ILE A 51 -9.16 5.54 0.01
CA ILE A 51 -10.57 5.65 -0.40
C ILE A 51 -11.35 4.40 0.03
N GLY A 52 -10.83 3.20 -0.27
CA GLY A 52 -11.43 1.94 0.11
C GLY A 52 -11.56 1.78 1.63
N PHE A 53 -10.57 2.23 2.38
CA PHE A 53 -10.60 2.21 3.84
C PHE A 53 -11.67 3.14 4.42
N LEU A 54 -11.83 4.35 3.86
CA LEU A 54 -12.88 5.27 4.26
C LEU A 54 -14.28 4.71 3.97
N ILE A 55 -14.46 4.06 2.82
CA ILE A 55 -15.70 3.37 2.47
C ILE A 55 -15.96 2.22 3.45
N ALA A 56 -14.94 1.41 3.75
CA ALA A 56 -15.06 0.29 4.66
C ALA A 56 -15.44 0.73 6.08
N ILE A 57 -14.85 1.81 6.60
CA ILE A 57 -15.28 2.38 7.89
C ILE A 57 -16.74 2.79 7.84
N LYS A 58 -17.15 3.48 6.78
CA LYS A 58 -18.51 4.01 6.63
C LYS A 58 -19.56 2.90 6.46
N MET A 59 -19.23 1.79 5.79
CA MET A 59 -20.16 0.68 5.57
C MET A 59 -20.20 -0.32 6.72
N LEU A 60 -19.08 -0.50 7.44
CA LEU A 60 -18.95 -1.49 8.51
C LEU A 60 -19.12 -0.90 9.91
N ASP A 61 -19.50 0.39 10.02
CA ASP A 61 -19.73 1.12 11.28
C ASP A 61 -18.57 0.96 12.28
N LEU A 62 -17.34 1.08 11.76
CA LEU A 62 -16.12 0.54 12.36
C LEU A 62 -15.30 1.53 13.20
#